data_AF-A0A1A0J0E2-F1
#
_entry.id   AF-A0A1A0J0E2-F1
#
_cell.length_a   1.000
_cell.length_b   1.000
_cell.length_c   1.000
_cell.angle_alpha   90.00
_cell.angle_beta   90.00
_cell.angle_gamma   90.00
#
_symmetry.space_group_name_H-M   'P 1'
#
loop_
_entity.id
_entity.type
_entity.pdbx_description
1 polymer ?
#
loop_
_entity_poly.entity_id
_entity_poly.type
_entity_poly.pdbx_seq_one_letter_code
_entity_poly.pdbx_strand_id
1 'polypeptide(L)'
;MVWLICDQFHVSRRKAVAQRDAGDVCPVCTNAVLVQGVNDFATTHPAQAACFIKPGISGMRPETASQITRAVATWRCSEGHEFVAPFAQMAARTGDQCMCGNHSGLIRGYNDIAARNPILAAQWDTERNGLPA
;
A
#
# COMPACT_ATOMS: atom_id res chain seq x y z
N MET A 1 -29.06 7.33 17.41
CA MET A 1 -27.61 7.48 17.14
C MET A 1 -27.05 8.52 18.10
N VAL A 2 -25.81 8.37 18.54
CA VAL A 2 -25.13 9.27 19.48
C VAL A 2 -23.75 9.66 18.92
N TRP A 3 -23.22 10.81 19.34
CA TRP A 3 -21.88 11.26 19.00
C TRP A 3 -20.91 10.85 20.12
N LEU A 4 -19.81 10.21 19.77
CA LEU A 4 -18.74 9.86 20.70
C LEU A 4 -17.40 10.38 20.23
N ILE A 5 -16.54 10.65 21.20
CA ILE A 5 -15.14 10.99 21.02
C ILE A 5 -14.28 9.85 21.60
N CYS A 6 -13.21 9.46 20.90
CA CYS A 6 -12.22 8.52 21.45
C CYS A 6 -11.03 9.26 22.07
N ASP A 7 -10.10 8.52 22.67
CA ASP A 7 -8.89 9.10 23.31
C ASP A 7 -7.93 9.80 22.33
N GLN A 8 -8.10 9.54 21.03
CA GLN A 8 -7.40 10.26 19.94
C GLN A 8 -8.24 11.44 19.40
N PHE A 9 -9.26 11.85 20.13
CA PHE A 9 -10.17 12.97 19.83
C PHE A 9 -10.98 12.84 18.52
N HIS A 10 -11.06 11.66 17.91
CA HIS A 10 -11.91 11.44 16.74
C HIS A 10 -13.39 11.44 17.12
N VAL A 11 -14.15 12.39 16.56
CA VAL A 11 -15.60 12.48 16.72
C VAL A 11 -16.27 11.60 15.67
N SER A 12 -17.11 10.65 16.11
CA SER A 12 -17.83 9.74 15.21
C SER A 12 -19.27 9.51 15.64
N ARG A 13 -20.18 9.37 14.67
CA ARG A 13 -21.59 9.06 14.90
C ARG A 13 -21.78 7.55 14.99
N ARG A 14 -22.33 7.07 16.11
CA ARG A 14 -22.48 5.62 16.38
C ARG A 14 -23.90 5.25 16.81
N LYS A 15 -24.20 3.95 16.80
CA LYS A 15 -25.42 3.41 17.43
C LYS A 15 -25.41 3.72 18.93
N ALA A 16 -26.61 3.81 19.50
CA ALA A 16 -26.79 4.14 20.91
C ALA A 16 -26.08 3.11 21.81
N VAL A 17 -25.59 3.55 22.97
CA VAL A 17 -24.74 2.74 23.86
C VAL A 17 -25.43 1.42 24.26
N ALA A 18 -26.75 1.45 24.46
CA ALA A 18 -27.56 0.28 24.80
C ALA A 18 -27.69 -0.77 23.67
N GLN A 19 -27.23 -0.47 22.45
CA GLN A 19 -27.30 -1.36 21.28
C GLN A 19 -25.91 -1.90 20.87
N ARG A 20 -24.98 -2.00 21.82
CA ARG A 20 -23.58 -2.37 21.55
C ARG A 20 -23.25 -3.74 22.13
N ASP A 21 -23.07 -4.72 21.26
CA ASP A 21 -22.48 -6.00 21.61
C ASP A 21 -20.96 -5.91 21.44
N ALA A 22 -20.23 -6.07 22.55
CA ALA A 22 -18.77 -6.27 22.66
C ALA A 22 -17.85 -5.27 21.91
N GLY A 23 -17.22 -4.36 22.66
CA GLY A 23 -15.99 -3.68 22.21
C GLY A 23 -16.23 -2.55 21.23
N ASP A 24 -16.60 -1.38 21.74
CA ASP A 24 -17.00 -0.25 20.92
C ASP A 24 -15.77 0.56 20.46
N VAL A 25 -15.09 0.06 19.41
CA VAL A 25 -13.85 0.65 18.89
C VAL A 25 -14.14 1.85 17.98
N CYS A 26 -13.31 2.88 18.04
CA CYS A 26 -13.43 4.05 17.17
C CYS A 26 -13.31 3.68 15.68
N PRO A 27 -14.30 4.00 14.83
CA PRO A 27 -14.29 3.60 13.41
C PRO A 27 -13.19 4.30 12.60
N VAL A 28 -12.74 5.47 13.04
CA VAL A 28 -11.59 6.16 12.43
C VAL A 28 -10.30 5.42 12.79
N CYS A 29 -10.11 5.07 14.07
CA CYS A 29 -8.92 4.33 14.52
C CYS A 29 -8.81 2.94 13.86
N THR A 30 -9.94 2.28 13.59
CA THR A 30 -9.96 0.97 12.91
C THR A 30 -9.95 1.06 11.39
N ASN A 31 -9.89 2.27 10.81
CA ASN A 31 -10.01 2.51 9.36
C ASN A 31 -11.33 2.02 8.75
N ALA A 32 -12.36 1.78 9.56
CA ALA A 32 -13.72 1.50 9.09
C ALA A 32 -14.38 2.76 8.48
N VAL A 33 -13.96 3.94 8.93
CA VAL A 33 -14.29 5.23 8.33
C VAL A 33 -12.99 5.96 8.00
N LEU A 34 -12.83 6.36 6.74
CA LEU A 34 -11.70 7.16 6.29
C LEU A 34 -11.99 8.65 6.48
N VAL A 35 -11.04 9.36 7.08
CA VAL A 35 -11.04 10.81 7.29
C VAL A 35 -9.71 11.35 6.78
N GLN A 36 -9.78 12.16 5.73
CA GLN A 36 -8.62 12.84 5.17
C GLN A 36 -8.00 13.79 6.20
N GLY A 37 -6.68 13.82 6.27
CA GLY A 37 -5.90 14.55 7.28
C GLY A 37 -5.75 13.81 8.60
N VAL A 38 -6.27 12.57 8.72
CA VAL A 38 -6.29 11.83 9.99
C VAL A 38 -5.76 10.41 9.82
N ASN A 39 -6.48 9.57 9.08
CA ASN A 39 -6.15 8.16 8.89
C ASN A 39 -6.02 7.77 7.41
N ASP A 40 -5.97 8.76 6.51
CA ASP A 40 -5.58 8.53 5.13
C ASP A 40 -4.08 8.20 5.02
N PHE A 41 -3.73 7.59 3.89
CA PHE A 41 -2.41 7.09 3.62
C PHE A 41 -1.40 8.23 3.45
N ALA A 42 -1.79 9.37 2.87
CA ALA A 42 -0.91 10.53 2.74
C ALA A 42 -0.50 11.10 4.11
N THR A 43 -1.44 11.16 5.05
CA THR A 43 -1.19 11.64 6.42
C THR A 43 -0.38 10.64 7.24
N THR A 44 -0.74 9.35 7.18
CA THR A 44 -0.13 8.32 8.05
C THR A 44 1.18 7.77 7.51
N HIS A 45 1.40 7.80 6.20
CA HIS A 45 2.57 7.22 5.51
C HIS A 45 3.15 8.21 4.46
N PRO A 46 3.60 9.41 4.88
CA PRO A 46 4.01 10.47 3.96
C PRO A 46 5.21 10.08 3.07
N ALA A 47 6.17 9.31 3.61
CA ALA A 47 7.35 8.87 2.84
C ALA A 47 6.96 7.93 1.69
N GLN A 48 6.01 7.02 1.94
CA GLN A 48 5.50 6.08 0.95
C GLN A 48 4.55 6.77 -0.02
N ALA A 49 3.76 7.75 0.45
CA ALA A 49 2.90 8.57 -0.39
C ALA A 49 3.71 9.38 -1.42
N ALA A 50 4.91 9.85 -1.05
CA ALA A 50 5.82 10.52 -1.98
C ALA A 50 6.30 9.62 -3.13
N CYS A 51 6.24 8.30 -2.97
CA CYS A 51 6.58 7.34 -4.02
C CYS A 51 5.42 7.13 -5.02
N PHE A 52 4.24 7.70 -4.81
CA PHE A 52 3.06 7.46 -5.66
C PHE A 52 3.22 8.11 -7.04
N ILE A 53 2.95 7.36 -8.12
CA ILE A 53 2.94 7.88 -9.50
C ILE A 53 1.51 8.09 -10.00
N LYS A 54 0.71 7.02 -10.01
CA LYS A 54 -0.63 7.03 -10.61
C LYS A 54 -1.53 5.99 -9.96
N PRO A 55 -2.86 6.26 -9.92
CA PRO A 55 -3.82 5.29 -9.42
C PRO A 55 -3.91 4.08 -10.35
N GLY A 56 -4.27 2.92 -9.80
CA GLY A 56 -4.72 1.78 -10.58
C GLY A 56 -6.18 1.90 -10.99
N ILE A 57 -6.79 0.77 -11.36
CA ILE A 57 -8.16 0.69 -11.88
C ILE A 57 -9.20 1.28 -10.90
N SER A 58 -8.98 1.16 -9.59
CA SER A 58 -9.90 1.69 -8.59
C SER A 58 -9.89 3.22 -8.48
N GLY A 59 -8.92 3.91 -9.09
CA GLY A 59 -8.81 5.37 -9.00
C GLY A 59 -8.31 5.88 -7.65
N MET A 60 -7.97 5.01 -6.69
CA MET A 60 -7.59 5.42 -5.34
C MET A 60 -6.24 6.15 -5.29
N ARG A 61 -6.18 7.18 -4.46
CA ARG A 61 -5.01 8.05 -4.23
C ARG A 61 -4.59 8.01 -2.75
N PRO A 62 -3.38 8.47 -2.40
CA PRO A 62 -2.94 8.53 -1.00
C PRO A 62 -3.91 9.23 -0.05
N GLU A 63 -4.61 10.27 -0.51
CA GLU A 63 -5.56 11.04 0.30
C GLU A 63 -6.92 10.34 0.48
N THR A 64 -7.19 9.32 -0.34
CA THR A 64 -8.47 8.60 -0.40
C THR A 64 -8.32 7.11 -0.11
N ALA A 65 -7.15 6.68 0.35
CA ALA A 65 -6.84 5.32 0.75
C ALA A 65 -6.36 5.32 2.20
N SER A 66 -6.52 4.21 2.92
CA SER A 66 -5.91 4.00 4.23
C SER A 66 -4.83 2.94 4.14
N GLN A 67 -4.12 2.74 5.26
CA GLN A 67 -3.11 1.68 5.40
C GLN A 67 -3.65 0.25 5.21
N ILE A 68 -4.97 0.02 5.23
CA ILE A 68 -5.56 -1.31 5.00
C ILE A 68 -6.10 -1.49 3.56
N THR A 69 -6.03 -0.45 2.74
CA THR A 69 -6.57 -0.45 1.38
C THR A 69 -5.82 -1.45 0.49
N ARG A 70 -6.55 -2.40 -0.12
CA ARG A 70 -6.00 -3.39 -1.06
C ARG A 70 -6.00 -2.96 -2.53
N ALA A 71 -6.50 -1.76 -2.83
CA ALA A 71 -6.40 -1.20 -4.17
C ALA A 71 -4.94 -1.03 -4.59
N VAL A 72 -4.64 -1.37 -5.84
CA VAL A 72 -3.29 -1.25 -6.42
C VAL A 72 -3.07 0.12 -7.03
N ALA A 73 -1.82 0.58 -6.95
CA ALA A 73 -1.32 1.78 -7.60
C ALA A 73 0.09 1.54 -8.15
N THR A 74 0.58 2.46 -8.97
CA THR A 74 1.96 2.46 -9.45
C THR A 74 2.81 3.40 -8.59
N TRP A 75 3.99 2.94 -8.21
CA TRP A 75 4.91 3.62 -7.30
C TRP A 75 6.31 3.70 -7.92
N ARG A 76 7.09 4.70 -7.53
CA ARG A 76 8.51 4.87 -7.87
C ARG A 76 9.32 5.03 -6.59
N CYS A 77 10.35 4.20 -6.38
CA CYS A 77 11.29 4.43 -5.28
C CYS A 77 12.28 5.56 -5.63
N SER A 78 13.10 5.95 -4.65
CA SER A 78 14.18 6.93 -4.82
C SER A 78 15.24 6.54 -5.85
N GLU A 79 15.46 5.25 -6.08
CA GLU A 79 16.35 4.75 -7.14
C GLU A 79 15.73 4.83 -8.55
N GLY A 80 14.49 5.29 -8.68
CA GLY A 80 13.80 5.47 -9.97
C GLY A 80 13.03 4.25 -10.46
N HIS A 81 13.06 3.14 -9.73
CA HIS A 81 12.36 1.91 -10.09
C HIS A 81 10.85 2.03 -9.95
N GLU A 82 10.11 1.70 -11.02
CA GLU A 82 8.65 1.66 -11.01
C GLU A 82 8.12 0.26 -10.71
N PHE A 83 7.10 0.18 -9.85
CA PHE A 83 6.44 -1.08 -9.52
C PHE A 83 4.97 -0.89 -9.17
N VAL A 84 4.19 -1.97 -9.28
CA VAL A 84 2.76 -1.99 -8.93
C VAL A 84 2.59 -2.71 -7.59
N ALA A 85 1.91 -2.07 -6.64
CA ALA A 85 1.64 -2.64 -5.32
C ALA A 85 0.35 -2.03 -4.72
N PRO A 86 -0.34 -2.73 -3.81
CA PRO A 86 -1.44 -2.17 -3.04
C PRO A 86 -0.96 -1.24 -1.92
N PHE A 87 -1.80 -0.27 -1.54
CA PHE A 87 -1.53 0.65 -0.42
C PHE A 87 -1.18 -0.11 0.87
N ALA A 88 -1.89 -1.19 1.19
CA ALA A 88 -1.62 -1.99 2.37
C ALA A 88 -0.20 -2.61 2.39
N GLN A 89 0.32 -3.01 1.23
CA GLN A 89 1.69 -3.50 1.14
C GLN A 89 2.70 -2.36 1.28
N MET A 90 2.37 -1.16 0.81
CA MET A 90 3.22 0.02 1.00
C MET A 90 3.23 0.48 2.45
N ALA A 91 2.10 0.45 3.15
CA ALA A 91 1.99 0.83 4.56
C ALA A 91 2.87 -0.03 5.48
N ALA A 92 2.99 -1.33 5.17
CA ALA A 92 3.83 -2.25 5.94
C ALA A 92 5.34 -1.99 5.79
N ARG A 93 5.76 -1.05 4.95
CA ARG A 93 7.18 -0.75 4.69
C ARG A 93 7.69 0.38 5.55
N THR A 94 8.99 0.35 5.81
CA THR A 94 9.71 1.46 6.44
C THR A 94 10.46 2.26 5.37
N GLY A 95 10.18 3.56 5.31
CA GLY A 95 10.81 4.47 4.34
C GLY A 95 10.40 4.23 2.89
N ASP A 96 11.27 4.61 1.97
CA ASP A 96 11.14 4.51 0.51
C ASP A 96 11.64 3.16 -0.05
N GLN A 97 11.72 2.13 0.81
CA GLN A 97 12.25 0.82 0.46
C GLN A 97 11.62 0.27 -0.83
N CYS A 98 12.44 0.26 -1.86
CA CYS A 98 12.12 -0.25 -3.18
C CYS A 98 11.70 -1.73 -3.10
N MET A 99 10.67 -2.14 -3.86
CA MET A 99 10.35 -3.57 -4.03
C MET A 99 11.52 -4.38 -4.60
N CYS A 100 12.44 -3.71 -5.26
CA CYS A 100 13.58 -4.29 -5.94
C CYS A 100 14.64 -4.86 -4.99
N GLY A 101 14.81 -4.30 -3.79
CA GLY A 101 15.79 -4.75 -2.80
C GLY A 101 15.36 -6.00 -2.03
N ASN A 102 14.05 -6.19 -1.82
CA ASN A 102 13.47 -7.28 -1.00
C ASN A 102 12.67 -8.30 -1.83
N HIS A 103 13.00 -8.46 -3.12
CA HIS A 103 12.48 -9.54 -4.00
C HIS A 103 10.94 -9.63 -4.14
N SER A 104 10.20 -8.59 -3.76
CA SER A 104 8.73 -8.61 -3.76
C SER A 104 8.11 -8.18 -5.10
N GLY A 105 8.95 -7.78 -6.06
CA GLY A 105 8.54 -7.41 -7.41
C GLY A 105 9.70 -7.47 -8.40
N LEU A 106 9.41 -7.96 -9.60
CA LEU A 106 10.36 -8.09 -10.69
C LEU A 106 10.48 -6.79 -11.49
N ILE A 107 11.71 -6.40 -11.78
CA ILE A 107 12.11 -5.22 -12.54
C ILE A 107 13.11 -5.66 -13.61
N ARG A 108 12.66 -5.61 -14.85
CA ARG A 108 13.51 -5.91 -16.01
C ARG A 108 14.73 -4.99 -16.04
N GLY A 109 15.90 -5.56 -16.27
CA GLY A 109 17.20 -4.91 -16.27
C GLY A 109 17.83 -4.72 -14.88
N TYR A 110 17.17 -5.07 -13.79
CA TYR A 110 17.71 -4.86 -12.44
C TYR A 110 17.72 -6.09 -11.54
N ASN A 111 16.57 -6.72 -11.32
CA ASN A 111 16.47 -7.95 -10.52
C ASN A 111 15.86 -9.10 -11.31
N ASP A 112 15.83 -8.96 -12.63
CA ASP A 112 15.61 -10.06 -13.55
C ASP A 112 16.82 -11.01 -13.59
N ILE A 113 16.55 -12.24 -14.04
CA ILE A 113 17.59 -13.27 -14.13
C ILE A 113 18.69 -12.86 -15.13
N ALA A 114 18.34 -12.07 -16.15
CA ALA A 114 19.30 -11.53 -17.12
C ALA A 114 20.32 -10.58 -16.46
N ALA A 115 19.88 -9.68 -15.58
CA ALA A 115 20.75 -8.75 -14.86
C ALA A 115 21.49 -9.41 -13.69
N ARG A 116 20.83 -10.34 -12.98
CA ARG A 116 21.39 -10.94 -11.75
C ARG A 116 22.24 -12.17 -12.01
N ASN A 117 21.93 -12.95 -13.04
CA ASN A 117 22.64 -14.18 -13.36
C ASN A 117 22.67 -14.44 -14.88
N PRO A 118 23.56 -13.75 -15.62
CA PRO A 118 23.67 -13.89 -17.07
C PRO A 118 23.95 -15.33 -17.54
N ILE A 119 24.68 -16.12 -16.72
CA ILE A 119 25.00 -17.52 -17.02
C ILE A 119 23.73 -18.38 -16.98
N LEU A 120 22.88 -18.17 -15.96
CA LEU A 120 21.62 -18.90 -15.83
C LEU A 120 20.58 -18.39 -16.84
N ALA A 121 20.57 -17.10 -17.15
CA ALA A 121 19.73 -16.54 -18.21
C ALA A 121 20.06 -17.15 -19.58
N ALA A 122 21.33 -17.43 -19.87
CA ALA A 122 21.74 -18.11 -21.10
C ALA A 122 21.27 -19.58 -21.17
N GLN A 123 20.91 -20.18 -20.03
CA GLN A 123 20.36 -21.54 -19.95
C GLN A 123 18.82 -21.54 -19.93
N TRP A 124 18.17 -20.37 -20.08
CA TRP A 124 16.72 -20.24 -19.99
C TRP A 124 16.02 -20.72 -21.26
N ASP A 125 15.15 -21.73 -21.13
CA ASP A 125 14.28 -22.20 -22.20
C ASP A 125 13.08 -21.25 -22.36
N THR A 126 13.18 -20.32 -23.32
CA THR A 126 12.15 -19.30 -23.58
C THR A 126 10.90 -19.89 -24.23
N GLU A 127 11.03 -20.99 -24.96
CA GLU A 127 9.89 -21.64 -25.64
C GLU A 127 8.96 -22.28 -24.62
N ARG A 128 9.52 -22.88 -23.56
CA ARG A 128 8.74 -23.51 -22.49
C ARG A 128 8.32 -22.56 -21.37
N ASN A 129 9.16 -21.58 -21.04
CA ASN A 129 8.97 -20.75 -19.85
C ASN A 129 8.54 -19.30 -20.17
N GLY A 130 8.52 -18.90 -21.44
CA GLY A 130 8.35 -17.50 -21.83
C GLY A 130 9.61 -16.66 -21.57
N LEU A 131 9.50 -15.34 -21.77
CA LEU A 131 10.63 -14.43 -21.54
C LEU A 131 11.08 -14.51 -20.07
N PRO A 132 12.40 -14.64 -19.82
CA PRO A 132 12.93 -14.65 -18.48
C PRO A 132 12.48 -13.39 -17.74
N ALA A 133 11.92 -13.63 -16.55
CA ALA A 133 11.49 -12.61 -15.62
C ALA A 133 12.69 -11.79 -15.16
#